data_AF-A0A9E0MM90-F1
#
_entry.id   AF-A0A9E0MM90-F1
#
_cell.length_a   1.000
_cell.length_b   1.000
_cell.length_c   1.000
_cell.angle_alpha   90.00
_cell.angle_beta   90.00
_cell.angle_gamma   90.00
#
_symmetry.space_group_name_H-M   'P 1'
#
loop_
_entity.id
_entity.type
_entity.pdbx_description
1 polymer ?
#
loop_
_entity_poly.entity_id
_entity_poly.type
_entity_poly.pdbx_seq_one_letter_code
_entity_poly.pdbx_strand_id
1 'polypeptide(L)'
;MSRHLDAKDFVDRARARSTAAAGARVISLDEVRAAAVAAGPRWRLDDLTGRLAELSGQGAVASLTAAAALVLEVQARREPCAWIATPGSSFFPPDLADGGVDLEALVVVRARDALIAARAADTLLRSGGFALLVLDLGAGELATATQGRLVSLAQRHDAALVAITERARDAGSLGSIVSLRAEAVRERRGGQFAVTVRALKDKRRGPGWSDPVEVVPPAGLR
;
A
#
# COMPACT_ATOMS: atom_id res chain seq x y z
N MET A 1 43.89 4.20 19.54
CA MET A 1 43.71 2.87 18.89
C MET A 1 42.29 2.76 18.34
N SER A 2 42.01 3.38 17.19
CA SER A 2 40.71 3.28 16.50
C SER A 2 40.88 2.47 15.23
N ARG A 3 40.34 1.25 15.19
CA ARG A 3 40.23 0.45 13.96
C ARG A 3 39.03 0.96 13.18
N HIS A 4 39.24 1.91 12.27
CA HIS A 4 38.28 2.15 11.21
C HIS A 4 38.31 0.91 10.30
N LEU A 5 37.24 0.12 10.33
CA LEU A 5 36.98 -0.90 9.32
C LEU A 5 36.69 -0.15 8.02
N ASP A 6 37.61 -0.26 7.06
CA ASP A 6 37.39 0.16 5.69
C ASP A 6 36.23 -0.66 5.11
N ALA A 7 35.18 0.03 4.64
CA ALA A 7 34.01 -0.60 4.05
C ALA A 7 34.39 -1.49 2.85
N LYS A 8 35.48 -1.16 2.16
CA LYS A 8 36.04 -1.97 1.07
C LYS A 8 36.57 -3.31 1.59
N ASP A 9 37.35 -3.29 2.67
CA ASP A 9 37.87 -4.50 3.33
C ASP A 9 36.74 -5.39 3.86
N PHE A 10 35.65 -4.80 4.35
CA PHE A 10 34.48 -5.56 4.80
C PHE A 10 33.79 -6.26 3.63
N VAL A 11 33.58 -5.57 2.51
CA VAL A 11 32.96 -6.12 1.29
C VAL A 11 33.83 -7.21 0.68
N ASP A 12 35.15 -7.02 0.63
CA ASP A 12 36.09 -7.99 0.06
C ASP A 12 36.17 -9.27 0.92
N ARG A 13 36.13 -9.15 2.26
CA ARG A 13 36.05 -10.30 3.17
C ARG A 13 34.71 -11.04 3.07
N ALA A 14 33.60 -10.33 2.85
CA ALA A 14 32.29 -10.95 2.66
C ALA A 14 32.22 -11.74 1.35
N ARG A 15 32.80 -11.21 0.26
CA ARG A 15 32.93 -11.93 -1.03
C ARG A 15 33.79 -13.19 -0.91
N ALA A 16 34.92 -13.12 -0.18
CA ALA A 16 35.81 -14.25 0.01
C ALA A 16 35.22 -15.39 0.88
N ARG A 17 34.27 -15.08 1.79
CA ARG A 17 33.57 -16.09 2.61
C ARG A 17 32.35 -16.72 1.91
N SER A 18 31.76 -16.02 0.95
CA SER A 18 30.57 -16.48 0.20
C SER A 18 30.87 -17.65 -0.74
N THR A 19 32.12 -17.86 -1.16
CA THR A 19 32.49 -19.02 -2.01
C THR A 19 32.53 -20.35 -1.26
N ALA A 20 32.43 -20.36 0.06
CA ALA A 20 32.52 -21.57 0.89
C ALA A 20 31.21 -21.95 1.63
N ALA A 21 30.12 -21.18 1.48
CA ALA A 21 28.83 -21.51 2.10
C ALA A 21 27.69 -21.27 1.10
N ALA A 22 26.92 -22.34 0.83
CA ALA A 22 25.78 -22.31 -0.07
C ALA A 22 24.78 -21.19 0.30
N GLY A 23 24.46 -20.34 -0.68
CA GLY A 23 23.15 -19.69 -0.79
C GLY A 23 23.07 -18.17 -0.60
N ALA A 24 24.04 -17.51 0.04
CA ALA A 24 23.96 -16.06 0.25
C ALA A 24 24.71 -15.28 -0.84
N ARG A 25 23.96 -14.69 -1.78
CA ARG A 25 24.50 -13.77 -2.78
C ARG A 25 24.52 -12.35 -2.21
N VAL A 26 25.70 -11.73 -2.18
CA VAL A 26 25.83 -10.29 -1.91
C VAL A 26 25.37 -9.55 -3.17
N ILE A 27 24.25 -8.85 -3.08
CA ILE A 27 23.69 -8.01 -4.15
C ILE A 27 23.94 -6.55 -3.75
N SER A 28 24.38 -5.71 -4.69
CA SER A 28 24.53 -4.28 -4.40
C SER A 28 23.17 -3.63 -4.20
N LEU A 29 23.05 -2.72 -3.25
CA LEU A 29 21.84 -1.91 -3.06
C LEU A 29 21.49 -1.12 -4.33
N ASP A 30 22.51 -0.74 -5.11
CA ASP A 30 22.34 -0.05 -6.40
C ASP A 30 21.79 -0.98 -7.48
N GLU A 31 22.18 -2.25 -7.49
CA GLU A 31 21.63 -3.26 -8.41
C GLU A 31 20.17 -3.55 -8.09
N VAL A 32 19.82 -3.66 -6.81
CA VAL A 32 18.43 -3.83 -6.36
C VAL A 32 17.60 -2.60 -6.74
N ARG A 33 18.13 -1.39 -6.53
CA ARG A 33 17.47 -0.14 -6.95
C ARG A 33 17.32 -0.06 -8.46
N ALA A 34 18.33 -0.43 -9.24
CA ALA A 34 18.27 -0.43 -10.70
C ALA A 34 17.25 -1.44 -11.24
N ALA A 35 17.19 -2.64 -10.66
CA ALA A 35 16.19 -3.64 -11.00
C ALA A 35 14.77 -3.17 -10.66
N ALA A 36 14.58 -2.53 -9.50
CA ALA A 36 13.31 -1.92 -9.10
C ALA A 36 12.91 -0.71 -9.98
N VAL A 37 13.88 0.02 -10.54
CA VAL A 37 13.63 1.06 -11.56
C VAL A 37 13.20 0.44 -12.89
N ALA A 38 13.78 -0.70 -13.26
CA ALA A 38 13.47 -1.41 -14.51
C ALA A 38 12.10 -2.13 -14.48
N ALA A 39 11.62 -2.53 -13.31
CA ALA A 39 10.34 -3.26 -13.16
C ALA A 39 9.07 -2.42 -13.39
N GLY A 40 9.21 -1.12 -13.62
CA GLY A 40 8.10 -0.16 -13.74
C GLY A 40 7.39 0.09 -12.39
N PRO A 41 6.72 1.24 -12.21
CA PRO A 41 5.89 1.48 -11.03
C PRO A 41 4.69 0.52 -10.99
N ARG A 42 4.39 -0.04 -9.82
CA ARG A 42 3.26 -0.97 -9.64
C ARG A 42 2.40 -0.61 -8.44
N TRP A 43 1.17 -1.08 -8.47
CA TRP A 43 0.28 -1.06 -7.32
C TRP A 43 0.55 -2.32 -6.48
N ARG A 44 1.65 -2.31 -5.71
CA ARG A 44 2.13 -3.43 -4.89
C ARG A 44 2.60 -2.94 -3.53
N LEU A 45 2.53 -3.81 -2.52
CA LEU A 45 2.88 -3.47 -1.13
C LEU A 45 4.28 -2.84 -1.01
N ASP A 46 5.28 -3.39 -1.70
CA ASP A 46 6.67 -2.91 -1.63
C ASP A 46 6.82 -1.47 -2.17
N ASP A 47 6.07 -1.11 -3.20
CA ASP A 47 6.07 0.24 -3.77
C ASP A 47 5.33 1.27 -2.89
N LEU A 48 4.48 0.79 -1.97
CA LEU A 48 3.66 1.59 -1.06
C LEU A 48 4.25 1.69 0.35
N THR A 49 5.20 0.83 0.70
CA THR A 49 5.82 0.78 2.02
C THR A 49 6.49 2.11 2.39
N GLY A 50 6.21 2.59 3.60
CA GLY A 50 6.66 3.88 4.13
C GLY A 50 6.00 5.10 3.48
N ARG A 51 4.85 4.93 2.84
CA ARG A 51 4.11 6.01 2.16
C ARG A 51 2.69 6.14 2.69
N LEU A 52 2.17 7.37 2.56
CA LEU A 52 0.74 7.60 2.42
C LEU A 52 0.41 7.63 0.93
N ALA A 53 -0.37 6.64 0.50
CA ALA A 53 -0.99 6.57 -0.81
C ALA A 53 -2.50 6.87 -0.69
N GLU A 54 -3.07 7.46 -1.73
CA GLU A 54 -4.49 7.77 -1.82
C GLU A 54 -5.08 7.05 -3.03
N LEU A 55 -6.11 6.22 -2.80
CA LEU A 55 -7.04 5.74 -3.82
C LEU A 55 -8.27 6.65 -3.81
N SER A 56 -8.32 7.58 -4.75
CA SER A 56 -9.43 8.52 -4.88
C SER A 56 -10.34 8.14 -6.03
N GLY A 57 -11.65 8.28 -5.85
CA GLY A 57 -12.61 8.19 -6.94
C GLY A 57 -14.02 8.53 -6.51
N GLN A 58 -14.90 8.83 -7.46
CA GLN A 58 -16.32 9.08 -7.23
C GLN A 58 -17.17 8.19 -8.16
N GLY A 59 -18.28 7.67 -7.63
CA GLY A 59 -19.18 6.79 -8.39
C GLY A 59 -18.61 5.40 -8.66
N ALA A 60 -18.63 4.97 -9.92
CA ALA A 60 -18.31 3.59 -10.34
C ALA A 60 -16.79 3.30 -10.39
N VAL A 61 -16.10 3.51 -9.27
CA VAL A 61 -14.67 3.22 -9.11
C VAL A 61 -14.43 1.89 -8.38
N ALA A 62 -13.26 1.29 -8.61
CA ALA A 62 -12.89 -0.01 -8.06
C ALA A 62 -11.91 0.10 -6.88
N SER A 63 -12.00 1.19 -6.10
CA SER A 63 -11.03 1.50 -5.02
C SER A 63 -10.98 0.41 -3.95
N LEU A 64 -12.15 -0.12 -3.53
CA LEU A 64 -12.20 -1.23 -2.58
C LEU A 64 -11.52 -2.48 -3.12
N THR A 65 -11.74 -2.81 -4.39
CA THR A 65 -11.13 -3.97 -5.05
C THR A 65 -9.60 -3.82 -5.14
N ALA A 66 -9.12 -2.62 -5.52
CA ALA A 66 -7.69 -2.35 -5.57
C ALA A 66 -7.01 -2.39 -4.19
N ALA A 67 -7.72 -1.96 -3.13
CA ALA A 67 -7.23 -2.10 -1.76
C ALA A 67 -7.28 -3.56 -1.27
N ALA A 68 -8.32 -4.32 -1.61
CA ALA A 68 -8.43 -5.74 -1.29
C ALA A 68 -7.29 -6.56 -1.91
N ALA A 69 -6.83 -6.21 -3.12
CA ALA A 69 -5.66 -6.85 -3.71
C ALA A 69 -4.37 -6.66 -2.88
N LEU A 70 -4.19 -5.50 -2.24
CA LEU A 70 -3.07 -5.29 -1.31
C LEU A 70 -3.25 -6.09 -0.01
N VAL A 71 -4.48 -6.22 0.48
CA VAL A 71 -4.80 -7.10 1.63
C VAL A 71 -4.43 -8.55 1.32
N LEU A 72 -4.80 -9.05 0.14
CA LEU A 72 -4.42 -10.39 -0.32
C LEU A 72 -2.90 -10.56 -0.40
N GLU A 73 -2.19 -9.55 -0.93
CA GLU A 73 -0.72 -9.57 -0.99
C GLU A 73 -0.09 -9.67 0.41
N VAL A 74 -0.61 -8.90 1.38
CA VAL A 74 -0.15 -8.92 2.78
C VAL A 74 -0.45 -10.27 3.44
N GLN A 75 -1.65 -10.82 3.22
CA GLN A 75 -2.03 -12.13 3.76
C GLN A 75 -1.21 -13.28 3.15
N ALA A 76 -0.88 -13.21 1.86
CA ALA A 76 0.02 -14.17 1.22
C ALA A 76 1.43 -14.16 1.84
N ARG A 77 1.88 -13.00 2.34
CA ARG A 77 3.12 -12.84 3.10
C ARG A 77 3.00 -13.25 4.57
N ARG A 78 1.79 -13.59 5.03
CA ARG A 78 1.44 -13.89 6.44
C ARG A 78 1.74 -12.72 7.38
N GLU A 79 1.60 -11.51 6.87
CA GLU A 79 1.76 -10.29 7.66
C GLU A 79 0.39 -9.74 8.10
N PRO A 80 0.29 -9.09 9.27
CA PRO A 80 -0.97 -8.48 9.69
C PRO A 80 -1.29 -7.22 8.89
N CYS A 81 -2.58 -7.04 8.57
CA CYS A 81 -3.12 -5.79 8.04
C CYS A 81 -4.40 -5.39 8.76
N ALA A 82 -4.77 -4.12 8.64
CA ALA A 82 -6.05 -3.65 9.15
C ALA A 82 -6.80 -2.78 8.15
N TRP A 83 -8.13 -2.88 8.22
CA TRP A 83 -9.07 -2.01 7.52
C TRP A 83 -9.81 -1.13 8.53
N ILE A 84 -9.63 0.18 8.44
CA ILE A 84 -10.25 1.16 9.32
C ILE A 84 -11.32 1.90 8.52
N ALA A 85 -12.59 1.59 8.79
CA ALA A 85 -13.73 2.13 8.07
C ALA A 85 -14.44 3.22 8.87
N THR A 86 -14.74 4.35 8.22
CA THR A 86 -15.61 5.42 8.75
C THR A 86 -17.06 5.27 8.27
N PRO A 87 -18.03 6.03 8.82
CA PRO A 87 -19.37 6.09 8.23
C PRO A 87 -19.27 6.56 6.77
N GLY A 88 -20.04 5.94 5.88
CA GLY A 88 -19.97 6.16 4.42
C GLY A 88 -18.99 5.24 3.69
N SER A 89 -18.14 4.49 4.41
CA SER A 89 -17.41 3.36 3.83
C SER A 89 -18.38 2.32 3.28
N SER A 90 -18.12 1.86 2.05
CA SER A 90 -18.84 0.74 1.43
C SER A 90 -18.19 -0.62 1.71
N PHE A 91 -17.31 -0.70 2.71
CA PHE A 91 -16.68 -1.95 3.11
C PHE A 91 -17.72 -2.99 3.53
N PHE A 92 -17.79 -4.07 2.76
CA PHE A 92 -18.68 -5.20 2.98
C PHE A 92 -17.85 -6.48 3.10
N PRO A 93 -17.69 -7.06 4.31
CA PRO A 93 -16.82 -8.22 4.51
C PRO A 93 -17.09 -9.42 3.57
N PRO A 94 -18.35 -9.79 3.27
CA PRO A 94 -18.62 -10.92 2.37
C PRO A 94 -18.04 -10.73 0.96
N ASP A 95 -18.04 -9.51 0.40
CA ASP A 95 -17.43 -9.26 -0.91
C ASP A 95 -15.91 -9.47 -0.89
N LEU A 96 -15.27 -9.17 0.23
CA LEU A 96 -13.84 -9.41 0.42
C LEU A 96 -13.54 -10.91 0.56
N ALA A 97 -14.37 -11.64 1.31
CA ALA A 97 -14.25 -13.10 1.44
C ALA A 97 -14.41 -13.80 0.09
N ASP A 98 -15.40 -13.40 -0.72
CA ASP A 98 -15.59 -13.89 -2.09
C ASP A 98 -14.40 -13.59 -3.01
N GLY A 99 -13.68 -12.49 -2.71
CA GLY A 99 -12.41 -12.12 -3.35
C GLY A 99 -11.19 -12.89 -2.82
N GLY A 100 -11.36 -13.76 -1.83
CA GLY A 100 -10.30 -14.60 -1.25
C GLY A 100 -9.62 -14.03 0.00
N VAL A 101 -10.08 -12.90 0.54
CA VAL A 101 -9.52 -12.34 1.78
C VAL A 101 -9.92 -13.23 2.94
N ASP A 102 -8.93 -13.63 3.74
CA ASP A 102 -9.18 -14.32 5.01
C ASP A 102 -9.70 -13.31 6.05
N LEU A 103 -11.00 -13.35 6.32
CA LEU A 103 -11.63 -12.44 7.27
C LEU A 103 -11.24 -12.73 8.73
N GLU A 104 -10.80 -13.94 9.07
CA GLU A 104 -10.35 -14.26 10.43
C GLU A 104 -9.00 -13.62 10.73
N ALA A 105 -8.17 -13.42 9.70
CA ALA A 105 -6.87 -12.76 9.80
C ALA A 105 -6.92 -11.24 9.60
N LEU A 106 -8.04 -10.67 9.13
CA LEU A 106 -8.17 -9.23 8.85
C LEU A 106 -8.68 -8.46 10.07
N VAL A 107 -7.87 -7.53 10.60
CA VAL A 107 -8.32 -6.62 11.65
C VAL A 107 -9.22 -5.55 11.03
N VAL A 108 -10.48 -5.47 11.49
CA VAL A 108 -11.42 -4.42 11.04
C VAL A 108 -11.75 -3.49 12.19
N VAL A 109 -11.49 -2.19 12.00
CA VAL A 109 -11.85 -1.14 12.97
C VAL A 109 -12.97 -0.30 12.38
N ARG A 110 -14.10 -0.21 13.09
CA ARG A 110 -15.18 0.73 12.78
C ARG A 110 -14.98 2.01 13.56
N ALA A 111 -14.50 3.05 12.89
CA ALA A 111 -14.38 4.39 13.44
C ALA A 111 -15.66 5.18 13.18
N ARG A 112 -16.02 6.09 14.09
CA ARG A 112 -17.19 6.96 13.92
C ARG A 112 -16.93 8.18 13.01
N ASP A 113 -15.66 8.53 12.81
CA ASP A 113 -15.22 9.69 12.03
C ASP A 113 -13.74 9.52 11.65
N ALA A 114 -13.24 10.41 10.78
CA ALA A 114 -11.85 10.39 10.30
C ALA A 114 -10.83 10.65 11.42
N LEU A 115 -11.20 11.40 12.47
CA LEU A 115 -10.31 11.65 13.61
C LEU A 115 -10.08 10.37 14.42
N ILE A 116 -11.15 9.62 14.70
CA ILE A 116 -11.07 8.33 15.38
C ILE A 116 -10.36 7.30 14.49
N ALA A 117 -10.60 7.31 13.18
CA ALA A 117 -9.87 6.45 12.24
C ALA A 117 -8.36 6.72 12.29
N ALA A 118 -7.95 7.99 12.30
CA ALA A 118 -6.55 8.35 12.41
C ALA A 118 -5.92 7.97 13.76
N ARG A 119 -6.67 8.05 14.86
CA ARG A 119 -6.20 7.57 16.17
C ARG A 119 -6.02 6.06 16.19
N ALA A 120 -6.94 5.31 15.59
CA ALA A 120 -6.78 3.87 15.44
C ALA A 120 -5.54 3.53 14.62
N ALA A 121 -5.32 4.21 13.48
CA ALA A 121 -4.11 4.04 12.68
C ALA A 121 -2.83 4.40 13.45
N ASP A 122 -2.82 5.49 14.21
CA ASP A 122 -1.66 5.88 15.03
C ASP A 122 -1.33 4.78 16.07
N THR A 123 -2.34 4.23 16.76
CA THR A 123 -2.17 3.12 17.70
C THR A 123 -1.64 1.86 17.03
N LEU A 124 -2.24 1.46 15.89
CA LEU A 124 -1.84 0.25 15.18
C LEU A 124 -0.43 0.37 14.59
N LEU A 125 -0.07 1.52 14.02
CA LEU A 125 1.30 1.74 13.52
C LEU A 125 2.33 1.69 14.64
N ARG A 126 2.03 2.24 15.82
CA ARG A 126 2.95 2.23 16.96
C ARG A 126 3.25 0.82 17.49
N SER A 127 2.38 -0.15 17.25
CA SER A 127 2.67 -1.54 17.62
C SER A 127 3.81 -2.14 16.79
N GLY A 128 4.06 -1.59 15.59
CA GLY A 128 5.03 -2.11 14.63
C GLY A 128 4.65 -3.47 14.03
N GLY A 129 3.43 -3.96 14.26
CA GLY A 129 3.00 -5.29 13.85
C GLY A 129 2.22 -5.36 12.54
N PHE A 130 1.92 -4.23 11.88
CA PHE A 130 1.06 -4.18 10.70
C PHE A 130 1.83 -3.71 9.47
N ALA A 131 1.80 -4.51 8.41
CA ALA A 131 2.43 -4.18 7.14
C ALA A 131 1.55 -3.25 6.27
N LEU A 132 0.24 -3.27 6.47
CA LEU A 132 -0.71 -2.44 5.74
C LEU A 132 -1.83 -1.92 6.65
N LEU A 133 -2.15 -0.64 6.48
CA LEU A 133 -3.36 -0.04 7.00
C LEU A 133 -4.14 0.63 5.87
N VAL A 134 -5.39 0.20 5.70
CA VAL A 134 -6.37 0.86 4.83
C VAL A 134 -7.22 1.80 5.67
N LEU A 135 -7.17 3.09 5.37
CA LEU A 135 -8.02 4.13 5.93
C LEU A 135 -9.15 4.42 4.94
N ASP A 136 -10.31 3.83 5.14
CA ASP A 136 -11.48 4.10 4.31
C ASP A 136 -12.26 5.28 4.88
N LEU A 137 -12.01 6.46 4.31
CA LEU A 137 -12.45 7.75 4.81
C LEU A 137 -13.69 8.29 4.09
N GLY A 138 -14.05 7.75 2.92
CA GLY A 138 -15.07 8.35 2.06
C GLY A 138 -14.80 9.83 1.80
N ALA A 139 -15.77 10.70 2.08
CA ALA A 139 -15.62 12.16 1.99
C ALA A 139 -14.83 12.79 3.17
N GLY A 140 -14.33 11.99 4.10
CA GLY A 140 -13.60 12.44 5.29
C GLY A 140 -12.24 13.06 4.98
N GLU A 141 -11.83 13.98 5.85
CA GLU A 141 -10.57 14.72 5.76
C GLU A 141 -9.60 14.32 6.88
N LEU A 142 -8.30 14.45 6.61
CA LEU A 142 -7.26 14.31 7.63
C LEU A 142 -6.41 15.57 7.69
N ALA A 143 -6.26 16.15 8.88
CA ALA A 143 -5.38 17.28 9.09
C ALA A 143 -3.94 16.95 8.65
N THR A 144 -3.23 17.89 8.03
CA THR A 144 -1.87 17.69 7.52
C THR A 144 -0.89 17.22 8.60
N ALA A 145 -1.00 17.75 9.82
CA ALA A 145 -0.18 17.31 10.95
C ALA A 145 -0.40 15.83 11.28
N THR A 146 -1.64 15.35 11.20
CA THR A 146 -1.99 13.94 11.38
C THR A 146 -1.43 13.08 10.26
N GLN A 147 -1.58 13.51 9.00
CA GLN A 147 -0.99 12.80 7.86
C GLN A 147 0.53 12.64 8.01
N GLY A 148 1.24 13.71 8.42
CA GLY A 148 2.69 13.68 8.61
C GLY A 148 3.11 12.71 9.71
N ARG A 149 2.41 12.72 10.85
CA ARG A 149 2.66 11.78 11.94
C ARG A 149 2.48 10.33 11.50
N LEU A 150 1.38 10.02 10.82
CA LEU A 150 1.08 8.67 10.36
C LEU A 150 2.12 8.19 9.33
N VAL A 151 2.54 9.05 8.40
CA VAL A 151 3.61 8.72 7.45
C VAL A 151 4.94 8.45 8.16
N SER A 152 5.31 9.27 9.15
CA SER A 152 6.55 9.02 9.91
C SER A 152 6.51 7.70 10.68
N LEU A 153 5.35 7.31 11.21
CA LEU A 153 5.18 6.01 11.83
C LEU A 153 5.23 4.87 10.81
N ALA A 154 4.57 5.03 9.66
CA ALA A 154 4.60 4.05 8.57
C ALA A 154 6.03 3.83 8.04
N GLN A 155 6.84 4.89 7.94
CA GLN A 155 8.26 4.80 7.58
C GLN A 155 9.10 4.11 8.65
N ARG A 156 8.81 4.35 9.93
CA ARG A 156 9.55 3.73 11.05
C ARG A 156 9.30 2.23 11.14
N HIS A 157 8.09 1.80 10.80
CA HIS A 157 7.62 0.44 11.01
C HIS A 157 7.42 -0.32 9.68
N ASP A 158 8.00 0.18 8.58
CA ASP A 158 7.92 -0.42 7.25
C ASP A 158 6.49 -0.83 6.84
N ALA A 159 5.52 0.04 7.15
CA ALA A 159 4.12 -0.16 6.83
C ALA A 159 3.69 0.68 5.62
N ALA A 160 2.73 0.18 4.85
CA ALA A 160 2.00 0.94 3.85
C ALA A 160 0.73 1.56 4.45
N LEU A 161 0.46 2.82 4.14
CA LEU A 161 -0.77 3.51 4.53
C LEU A 161 -1.55 3.91 3.27
N VAL A 162 -2.75 3.34 3.09
CA VAL A 162 -3.60 3.60 1.93
C VAL A 162 -4.89 4.25 2.39
N ALA A 163 -5.12 5.50 1.99
CA ALA A 163 -6.39 6.19 2.22
C ALA A 163 -7.31 5.98 1.01
N ILE A 164 -8.54 5.52 1.24
CA ILE A 164 -9.60 5.50 0.24
C ILE A 164 -10.46 6.74 0.46
N THR A 165 -10.63 7.55 -0.58
CA THR A 165 -11.35 8.83 -0.52
C THR A 165 -12.37 8.96 -1.66
N GLU A 166 -13.49 9.58 -1.35
CA GLU A 166 -14.52 9.93 -2.34
C GLU A 166 -14.22 11.31 -2.91
N ARG A 167 -13.41 11.36 -3.97
CA ARG A 167 -13.01 12.61 -4.63
C ARG A 167 -12.99 12.46 -6.15
N ALA A 168 -13.43 13.49 -6.85
CA ALA A 168 -13.30 13.59 -8.29
C ALA A 168 -11.82 13.59 -8.71
N ARG A 169 -11.58 13.17 -9.95
CA ARG A 169 -10.23 13.04 -10.53
C ARG A 169 -9.46 14.36 -10.55
N ASP A 170 -10.17 15.45 -10.82
CA ASP A 170 -9.68 16.83 -10.91
C ASP A 170 -9.66 17.58 -9.57
N ALA A 171 -10.33 17.06 -8.53
CA ALA A 171 -10.26 17.60 -7.19
C ALA A 171 -8.85 17.49 -6.61
N GLY A 172 -8.55 18.25 -5.55
CA GLY A 172 -7.30 18.11 -4.81
C GLY A 172 -7.17 16.73 -4.13
N SER A 173 -5.93 16.29 -3.92
CA SER A 173 -5.61 15.14 -3.05
C SER A 173 -5.95 15.46 -1.58
N LEU A 174 -6.07 14.44 -0.73
CA LEU A 174 -6.21 14.59 0.74
C LEU A 174 -5.16 15.54 1.35
N GLY A 175 -3.98 15.67 0.75
CA GLY A 175 -2.99 16.64 1.16
C GLY A 175 -1.68 16.55 0.39
N SER A 176 -0.77 17.49 0.66
CA SER A 176 0.56 17.51 0.04
C SER A 176 1.43 16.31 0.46
N ILE A 177 1.13 15.69 1.62
CA ILE A 177 1.87 14.56 2.18
C ILE A 177 1.62 13.26 1.40
N VAL A 178 0.44 13.11 0.79
CA VAL A 178 0.14 12.02 -0.13
C VAL A 178 1.23 11.97 -1.20
N SER A 179 1.95 10.84 -1.25
CA SER A 179 3.10 10.67 -2.15
C SER A 179 2.74 9.90 -3.41
N LEU A 180 1.63 9.17 -3.39
CA LEU A 180 1.01 8.53 -4.54
C LEU A 180 -0.50 8.81 -4.45
N ARG A 181 -1.09 9.36 -5.50
CA ARG A 181 -2.54 9.37 -5.68
C ARG A 181 -2.86 8.58 -6.93
N ALA A 182 -3.80 7.67 -6.81
CA ALA A 182 -4.25 6.80 -7.88
C ALA A 182 -5.78 6.75 -7.92
N GLU A 183 -6.31 6.39 -9.08
CA GLU A 183 -7.70 5.99 -9.27
C GLU A 183 -7.73 4.52 -9.70
N ALA A 184 -8.71 3.76 -9.20
CA ALA A 184 -8.95 2.40 -9.65
C ALA A 184 -10.15 2.38 -10.62
N VAL A 185 -9.88 2.07 -11.87
CA VAL A 185 -10.88 2.09 -12.95
C VAL A 185 -11.29 0.67 -13.30
N ARG A 186 -12.59 0.44 -13.37
CA ARG A 186 -13.17 -0.82 -13.86
C ARG A 186 -13.41 -0.72 -15.37
N GLU A 187 -12.88 -1.69 -16.11
CA GLU A 187 -13.07 -1.84 -17.54
C GLU A 187 -13.79 -3.15 -17.85
N ARG A 188 -14.75 -3.14 -18.77
CA ARG A 188 -15.37 -4.38 -19.26
C ARG A 188 -14.57 -4.91 -20.44
N ARG A 189 -14.10 -6.15 -20.36
CA ARG A 189 -13.32 -6.83 -21.41
C ARG A 189 -13.95 -8.19 -21.69
N GLY A 190 -14.52 -8.37 -22.88
CA GLY A 190 -15.04 -9.67 -23.32
C GLY A 190 -16.09 -10.30 -22.38
N GLY A 191 -16.92 -9.49 -21.72
CA GLY A 191 -17.91 -9.96 -20.73
C GLY A 191 -17.40 -10.01 -19.29
N GLN A 192 -16.10 -9.99 -19.07
CA GLN A 192 -15.46 -9.96 -17.75
C GLN A 192 -15.13 -8.51 -17.32
N PHE A 193 -14.93 -8.31 -16.02
CA PHE A 193 -14.43 -7.04 -15.48
C PHE A 193 -12.95 -7.14 -15.18
N ALA A 194 -12.19 -6.14 -15.64
CA ALA A 194 -10.80 -5.92 -15.26
C ALA A 194 -10.70 -4.64 -14.44
N VAL A 195 -9.78 -4.60 -13.49
CA VAL A 195 -9.47 -3.40 -12.71
C VAL A 195 -8.07 -2.93 -13.05
N THR A 196 -7.92 -1.65 -13.34
CA THR A 196 -6.61 -1.01 -13.57
C THR A 196 -6.46 0.14 -12.59
N VAL A 197 -5.34 0.18 -11.87
CA VAL A 197 -4.95 1.32 -11.06
C VAL A 197 -4.16 2.29 -11.93
N ARG A 198 -4.53 3.57 -11.93
CA ARG A 198 -3.88 4.64 -12.70
C ARG A 198 -3.36 5.70 -11.76
N ALA A 199 -2.07 6.01 -11.83
CA ALA A 199 -1.48 7.05 -11.01
C ALA A 199 -1.79 8.44 -11.55
N LEU A 200 -2.47 9.23 -10.73
CA LEU A 200 -2.74 10.65 -10.95
C LEU A 200 -1.58 11.52 -10.47
N LYS A 201 -0.84 11.05 -9.46
CA LYS A 201 0.34 11.69 -8.87
C LYS A 201 1.25 10.63 -8.31
N ASP A 202 2.56 10.70 -8.58
CA ASP A 202 3.54 9.88 -7.89
C ASP A 202 4.85 10.67 -7.69
N LYS A 203 5.21 10.94 -6.43
CA LYS A 203 6.43 11.67 -6.08
C LYS A 203 7.71 10.86 -6.27
N ARG A 204 7.63 9.53 -6.36
CA ARG A 204 8.81 8.65 -6.55
C ARG A 204 9.10 8.39 -8.02
N ARG A 205 8.06 8.31 -8.86
CA ARG A 205 8.16 7.79 -10.24
C ARG A 205 7.55 8.69 -11.32
N GLY A 206 6.84 9.75 -10.93
CA GLY A 206 6.06 10.58 -11.86
C GLY A 206 4.67 9.99 -12.15
N PRO A 207 3.69 10.82 -12.53
CA PRO A 207 2.32 10.41 -12.77
C PRO A 207 2.16 9.63 -14.10
N GLY A 208 0.95 9.11 -14.35
CA GLY A 208 0.53 8.61 -15.67
C GLY A 208 0.76 7.12 -15.89
N TRP A 209 1.40 6.42 -14.97
CA TRP A 209 1.52 4.96 -15.05
C TRP A 209 0.19 4.27 -14.72
N SER A 210 0.04 3.04 -15.23
CA SER A 210 -1.11 2.18 -14.96
C SER A 210 -0.66 0.76 -14.70
N ASP A 211 -1.29 0.10 -13.72
CA ASP A 211 -1.02 -1.28 -13.35
C ASP A 211 -2.33 -2.07 -13.27
N PRO A 212 -2.47 -3.21 -13.97
CA PRO A 212 -3.62 -4.08 -13.81
C PRO A 212 -3.62 -4.72 -12.41
N VAL A 213 -4.80 -4.83 -11.83
CA VAL A 213 -5.05 -5.56 -10.59
C VAL A 213 -5.73 -6.87 -10.96
N GLU A 214 -5.15 -7.99 -10.55
CA GLU A 214 -5.80 -9.29 -10.65
C GLU A 214 -6.98 -9.33 -9.69
N VAL A 215 -8.18 -9.58 -10.22
CA VAL A 215 -9.42 -9.55 -9.45
C VAL A 215 -10.29 -10.74 -9.80
N VAL A 216 -10.93 -11.31 -8.79
CA VAL A 216 -12.08 -12.18 -8.97
C VAL A 216 -13.32 -11.29 -8.86
N PRO A 217 -14.15 -11.15 -9.92
CA PRO A 217 -15.37 -10.37 -9.83
C PRO A 217 -16.32 -11.01 -8.80
N PRO A 218 -17.01 -10.20 -7.97
CA PRO A 218 -18.02 -10.69 -7.03
C PRO A 218 -19.16 -11.37 -7.81
N ALA A 219 -19.87 -12.29 -7.16
CA ALA A 219 -20.83 -13.18 -7.84
C ALA A 219 -21.89 -12.45 -8.69
N GLY A 220 -22.35 -11.26 -8.26
CA GLY A 220 -23.32 -10.45 -9.00
C GLY A 220 -22.76 -9.70 -10.23
N LEU A 221 -21.46 -9.80 -10.49
CA LEU A 221 -20.77 -9.21 -11.64
C LEU A 221 -20.15 -10.28 -12.57
N ARG A 222 -20.45 -11.56 -12.34
CA ARG A 222 -20.08 -12.69 -13.21
C ARG A 222 -21.10 -12.91 -14.32
#